data_AF-A0A7X4L4I2-F1
#
_entry.id   AF-A0A7X4L4I2-F1
#
_cell.length_a   1.000
_cell.length_b   1.000
_cell.length_c   1.000
_cell.angle_alpha   90.00
_cell.angle_beta   90.00
_cell.angle_gamma   90.00
#
_symmetry.space_group_name_H-M   'P 1'
#
loop_
_entity.id
_entity.type
_entity.pdbx_description
1 polymer ?
#
loop_
_entity_poly.entity_id
_entity_poly.type
_entity_poly.pdbx_seq_one_letter_code
_entity_poly.pdbx_strand_id
1 'polypeptide(L)'
;MDDLRLSTFDGNTRDLHRLLDGQIREIDEPFEAGGIQVDAPGMFGDPAEDCNCRCCILQRARWALDDDELQRLKDRAEYFGLDKTTDFEEYQTKYFKVSFQIEHEKDIANTKNGDNIKDIMFKASKSDVNIIRDEKAVVDAYSQLPDKVQKAMADVTFNMGQNGSSCDVKKGVINVAKGAEKENIDHEFGHLIEERMLDPKVVEEYMKYLTEGLSDADITSEIYENDSGEKFNIYILHGDKFISEYQGRLYVSRISDAVNPDGSIKTEFLLESTSELFRVYQKDKTILSTYEIGLVEESLK
;
A
#
# COMPACT_ATOMS: atom_id res chain seq x y z
N MET A 1 1.67 -22.93 -16.17
CA MET A 1 1.47 -23.18 -17.61
C MET A 1 0.55 -22.08 -18.07
N ASP A 2 1.07 -21.18 -18.89
CA ASP A 2 0.83 -19.75 -18.69
C ASP A 2 0.19 -19.21 -19.95
N ASP A 3 -1.05 -18.78 -19.82
CA ASP A 3 -1.89 -18.40 -20.94
C ASP A 3 -1.88 -16.87 -21.08
N LEU A 4 -1.10 -16.37 -22.05
CA LEU A 4 -1.04 -14.95 -22.40
C LEU A 4 -2.14 -14.64 -23.42
N ARG A 5 -2.94 -13.60 -23.19
CA ARG A 5 -3.99 -13.17 -24.13
C ARG A 5 -3.53 -12.00 -24.99
N LEU A 6 -3.79 -12.06 -26.29
CA LEU A 6 -3.77 -10.89 -27.18
C LEU A 6 -5.17 -10.58 -27.71
N SER A 7 -5.55 -9.33 -27.52
CA SER A 7 -6.76 -8.69 -28.01
C SER A 7 -6.41 -7.79 -29.20
N THR A 8 -7.12 -7.94 -30.32
CA THR A 8 -6.84 -7.13 -31.51
C THR A 8 -7.35 -5.71 -31.28
N PHE A 9 -6.46 -4.73 -31.07
CA PHE A 9 -6.81 -3.29 -30.95
C PHE A 9 -7.23 -2.66 -32.30
N ASP A 10 -8.11 -3.33 -33.05
CA ASP A 10 -8.99 -2.66 -33.99
C ASP A 10 -10.21 -2.08 -33.24
N GLY A 11 -10.78 -1.00 -33.77
CA GLY A 11 -11.86 -0.26 -33.11
C GLY A 11 -13.20 -1.01 -32.97
N ASN A 12 -13.28 -2.28 -33.36
CA ASN A 12 -14.47 -3.13 -33.24
C ASN A 12 -14.34 -4.16 -32.10
N THR A 13 -13.17 -4.30 -31.47
CA THR A 13 -13.02 -5.13 -30.26
C THR A 13 -13.75 -4.47 -29.10
N ARG A 14 -14.67 -5.20 -28.46
CA ARG A 14 -15.55 -4.72 -27.39
C ARG A 14 -14.79 -4.36 -26.11
N ASP A 15 -15.36 -3.49 -25.28
CA ASP A 15 -14.67 -2.91 -24.13
C ASP A 15 -14.25 -3.98 -23.10
N LEU A 16 -15.12 -4.95 -22.76
CA LEU A 16 -14.77 -6.06 -21.86
C LEU A 16 -13.61 -6.91 -22.40
N HIS A 17 -13.59 -7.16 -23.72
CA HIS A 17 -12.54 -7.92 -24.38
C HIS A 17 -11.19 -7.16 -24.46
N ARG A 18 -11.15 -5.85 -24.23
CA ARG A 18 -9.89 -5.08 -24.08
C ARG A 18 -9.33 -5.17 -22.67
N LEU A 19 -10.17 -5.35 -21.64
CA LEU A 19 -9.72 -5.60 -20.26
C LEU A 19 -9.03 -6.96 -20.10
N LEU A 20 -9.28 -7.89 -21.03
CA LEU A 20 -8.65 -9.20 -21.10
C LEU A 20 -7.29 -9.22 -21.80
N ASP A 21 -6.85 -8.10 -22.39
CA ASP A 21 -5.54 -8.00 -23.04
C ASP A 21 -4.40 -7.96 -22.02
N GLY A 22 -3.27 -8.59 -22.33
CA GLY A 22 -2.08 -8.58 -21.47
C GLY A 22 -2.21 -9.35 -20.14
N GLN A 23 -3.42 -9.80 -19.76
CA GLN A 23 -3.57 -10.72 -18.63
C GLN A 23 -2.81 -12.03 -18.92
N ILE A 24 -2.05 -12.46 -17.91
CA ILE A 24 -1.40 -13.78 -17.85
C ILE A 24 -2.01 -14.49 -16.64
N ARG A 25 -2.50 -15.71 -16.84
CA ARG A 25 -3.00 -16.58 -15.77
C ARG A 25 -2.47 -18.01 -15.94
N GLU A 26 -2.49 -18.75 -14.85
CA GLU A 26 -2.33 -20.21 -14.85
C GLU A 26 -3.59 -20.89 -15.43
N ILE A 27 -3.47 -22.12 -15.93
CA ILE A 27 -4.57 -22.86 -16.60
C ILE A 27 -5.86 -22.93 -15.78
N ASP A 28 -5.75 -23.06 -14.45
CA ASP A 28 -6.90 -23.22 -13.54
C ASP A 28 -7.38 -21.87 -12.94
N GLU A 29 -6.85 -20.72 -13.38
CA GLU A 29 -7.26 -19.39 -12.92
C GLU A 29 -8.16 -18.66 -13.95
N PRO A 30 -9.36 -18.18 -13.55
CA PRO A 30 -10.24 -17.43 -14.43
C PRO A 30 -9.72 -16.03 -14.76
N PHE A 31 -10.19 -15.49 -15.87
CA PHE A 31 -9.92 -14.13 -16.31
C PHE A 31 -10.96 -13.16 -15.79
N GLU A 32 -10.52 -11.96 -15.42
CA GLU A 32 -11.39 -10.98 -14.78
C GLU A 32 -11.57 -9.76 -15.68
N ALA A 33 -12.81 -9.56 -16.16
CA ALA A 33 -13.20 -8.40 -16.97
C ALA A 33 -14.51 -7.81 -16.46
N GLY A 34 -14.49 -6.55 -16.02
CA GLY A 34 -15.70 -5.85 -15.56
C GLY A 34 -16.39 -6.48 -14.33
N GLY A 35 -15.67 -7.27 -13.54
CA GLY A 35 -16.24 -8.04 -12.41
C GLY A 35 -16.82 -9.40 -12.80
N ILE A 36 -16.70 -9.82 -14.07
CA ILE A 36 -17.06 -11.15 -14.55
C ILE A 36 -15.80 -12.02 -14.61
N GLN A 37 -15.87 -13.22 -14.03
CA GLN A 37 -14.84 -14.26 -14.17
C GLN A 37 -15.19 -15.16 -15.37
N VAL A 38 -14.23 -15.34 -16.30
CA VAL A 38 -14.41 -16.12 -17.54
C VAL A 38 -13.18 -16.97 -17.86
N ASP A 39 -13.37 -18.19 -18.34
CA ASP A 39 -12.25 -19.08 -18.71
C ASP A 39 -11.55 -18.62 -20.00
N ALA A 40 -12.31 -18.02 -20.91
CA ALA A 40 -11.84 -17.56 -22.21
C ALA A 40 -12.52 -16.24 -22.64
N PRO A 41 -11.87 -15.42 -23.50
CA PRO A 41 -12.48 -14.21 -24.08
C PRO A 41 -13.67 -14.45 -25.02
N GLY A 42 -14.18 -15.68 -25.11
CA GLY A 42 -15.39 -16.07 -25.84
C GLY A 42 -16.20 -17.10 -25.05
N MET A 43 -16.12 -17.02 -23.71
CA MET A 43 -16.90 -17.79 -22.74
C MET A 43 -17.41 -16.88 -21.62
N PHE A 44 -17.91 -15.69 -21.97
CA PHE A 44 -18.69 -14.83 -21.06
C PHE A 44 -20.08 -15.42 -20.76
N GLY A 45 -20.58 -16.32 -21.61
CA GLY A 45 -21.93 -16.90 -21.49
C GLY A 45 -23.03 -16.02 -22.09
N ASP A 46 -22.69 -14.82 -22.58
CA ASP A 46 -23.57 -13.95 -23.37
C ASP A 46 -23.19 -14.05 -24.86
N PRO A 47 -24.09 -14.50 -25.75
CA PRO A 47 -23.89 -14.47 -27.19
C PRO A 47 -23.52 -13.09 -27.76
N ALA A 48 -23.86 -11.99 -27.08
CA ALA A 48 -23.48 -10.64 -27.47
C ALA A 48 -21.96 -10.40 -27.44
N GLU A 49 -21.25 -11.00 -26.47
CA GLU A 49 -19.79 -10.95 -26.32
C GLU A 49 -19.11 -12.14 -27.03
N ASP A 50 -19.64 -13.35 -26.86
CA ASP A 50 -18.98 -14.58 -27.33
C ASP A 50 -18.97 -14.71 -28.86
N CYS A 51 -20.05 -14.30 -29.54
CA CYS A 51 -20.14 -14.43 -31.00
C CYS A 51 -19.18 -13.47 -31.72
N ASN A 52 -18.52 -13.95 -32.79
CA ASN A 52 -17.54 -13.18 -33.58
C ASN A 52 -16.38 -12.57 -32.77
N CYS A 53 -16.02 -13.14 -31.62
CA CYS A 53 -14.85 -12.71 -30.85
C CYS A 53 -13.55 -12.72 -31.69
N ARG A 54 -12.71 -11.70 -31.49
CA ARG A 54 -11.44 -11.46 -32.21
C ARG A 54 -10.18 -11.63 -31.35
N CYS A 55 -10.33 -12.09 -30.12
CA CYS A 55 -9.23 -12.32 -29.19
C CYS A 55 -8.61 -13.70 -29.44
N CYS A 56 -7.35 -13.89 -29.05
CA CYS A 56 -6.70 -15.19 -29.05
C CYS A 56 -6.01 -15.44 -27.70
N ILE A 57 -6.18 -16.65 -27.17
CA ILE A 57 -5.39 -17.17 -26.05
C ILE A 57 -4.13 -17.81 -26.63
N LEU A 58 -2.96 -17.37 -26.19
CA LEU A 58 -1.67 -17.96 -26.53
C LEU A 58 -1.18 -18.79 -25.34
N GLN A 59 -1.62 -20.05 -25.30
CA GLN A 59 -1.18 -21.00 -24.28
C GLN A 59 0.31 -21.33 -24.48
N ARG A 60 1.17 -21.06 -23.50
CA ARG A 60 2.60 -21.41 -23.58
C ARG A 60 3.11 -21.97 -22.25
N ALA A 61 3.88 -23.06 -22.33
CA ALA A 61 4.36 -23.74 -21.14
C ALA A 61 5.59 -23.04 -20.54
N ARG A 62 5.49 -22.60 -19.27
CA ARG A 62 6.60 -22.00 -18.49
C ARG A 62 7.91 -22.78 -18.56
N TRP A 63 7.84 -24.11 -18.62
CA TRP A 63 8.99 -25.01 -18.66
C TRP A 63 9.61 -25.18 -20.06
N ALA A 64 9.02 -24.55 -21.08
CA ALA A 64 9.46 -24.60 -22.49
C ALA A 64 9.98 -23.24 -23.00
N LEU A 65 10.32 -22.32 -22.09
CA LEU A 65 11.07 -21.10 -22.34
C LEU A 65 12.36 -21.18 -21.52
N ASP A 66 13.51 -21.03 -22.16
CA ASP A 66 14.78 -20.82 -21.46
C ASP A 66 15.04 -19.33 -21.19
N ASP A 67 15.98 -19.03 -20.30
CA ASP A 67 16.28 -17.65 -19.88
C ASP A 67 16.78 -16.78 -21.06
N ASP A 68 17.41 -17.39 -22.06
CA ASP A 68 17.87 -16.73 -23.29
C ASP A 68 16.70 -16.37 -24.24
N GLU A 69 15.69 -17.25 -24.41
CA GLU A 69 14.46 -16.91 -25.15
C GLU A 69 13.63 -15.88 -24.37
N LEU A 70 13.55 -15.97 -23.04
CA LEU A 70 12.87 -14.98 -22.20
C LEU A 70 13.51 -13.59 -22.33
N GLN A 71 14.84 -13.50 -22.31
CA GLN A 71 15.52 -12.21 -22.50
C GLN A 71 15.31 -11.68 -23.93
N ARG A 72 15.43 -12.54 -24.95
CA ARG A 72 15.11 -12.14 -26.34
C ARG A 72 13.67 -11.68 -26.54
N LEU A 73 12.71 -12.18 -25.76
CA LEU A 73 11.33 -11.70 -25.79
C LEU A 73 11.20 -10.30 -25.18
N LYS A 74 11.97 -9.97 -24.13
CA LYS A 74 12.06 -8.60 -23.57
C LYS A 74 12.74 -7.64 -24.55
N ASP A 75 13.93 -8.00 -25.05
CA ASP A 75 14.67 -7.20 -26.05
C ASP A 75 13.81 -6.91 -27.29
N ARG A 76 12.96 -7.87 -27.67
CA ARG A 76 12.01 -7.74 -28.77
C ARG A 76 10.79 -6.88 -28.42
N ALA A 77 10.26 -6.98 -27.20
CA ALA A 77 9.19 -6.10 -26.74
C ALA A 77 9.64 -4.63 -26.71
N GLU A 78 10.85 -4.36 -26.23
CA GLU A 78 11.50 -3.05 -26.28
C GLU A 78 11.68 -2.58 -27.73
N TYR A 79 12.28 -3.39 -28.61
CA TYR A 79 12.50 -3.06 -30.03
C TYR A 79 11.21 -2.70 -30.80
N PHE A 80 10.07 -3.32 -30.45
CA PHE A 80 8.78 -3.06 -31.09
C PHE A 80 7.92 -1.99 -30.38
N GLY A 81 8.37 -1.40 -29.27
CA GLY A 81 7.55 -0.47 -28.47
C GLY A 81 6.30 -1.14 -27.88
N LEU A 82 6.43 -2.41 -27.50
CA LEU A 82 5.37 -3.20 -26.86
C LEU A 82 5.40 -3.10 -25.33
N ASP A 83 6.54 -2.72 -24.73
CA ASP A 83 6.51 -2.20 -23.36
C ASP A 83 5.80 -0.85 -23.37
N LYS A 84 4.56 -0.89 -22.87
CA LYS A 84 3.66 0.25 -22.76
C LYS A 84 3.43 0.66 -21.32
N THR A 85 4.34 0.32 -20.41
CA THR A 85 4.19 0.68 -18.99
C THR A 85 4.05 2.19 -18.83
N THR A 86 4.87 2.98 -19.53
CA THR A 86 4.77 4.45 -19.56
C THR A 86 3.53 4.97 -20.29
N ASP A 87 3.14 4.37 -21.41
CA ASP A 87 1.89 4.71 -22.14
C ASP A 87 0.65 4.43 -21.27
N PHE A 88 0.68 3.37 -20.47
CA PHE A 88 -0.38 2.97 -19.55
C PHE A 88 -0.39 3.84 -18.30
N GLU A 89 0.77 4.21 -17.75
CA GLU A 89 0.88 5.23 -16.70
C GLU A 89 0.44 6.62 -17.18
N GLU A 90 0.76 7.03 -18.41
CA GLU A 90 0.22 8.25 -19.01
C GLU A 90 -1.29 8.15 -19.24
N TYR A 91 -1.79 7.01 -19.73
CA TYR A 91 -3.23 6.79 -19.93
C TYR A 91 -3.96 6.82 -18.58
N GLN A 92 -3.48 6.10 -17.58
CA GLN A 92 -4.00 6.15 -16.21
C GLN A 92 -3.94 7.59 -15.69
N THR A 93 -2.78 8.23 -15.73
CA THR A 93 -2.61 9.62 -15.29
C THR A 93 -3.59 10.55 -15.98
N LYS A 94 -3.77 10.45 -17.31
CA LYS A 94 -4.60 11.35 -18.10
C LYS A 94 -6.09 11.10 -17.91
N TYR A 95 -6.51 9.84 -17.93
CA TYR A 95 -7.92 9.47 -17.85
C TYR A 95 -8.41 9.35 -16.40
N PHE A 96 -7.59 8.90 -15.43
CA PHE A 96 -7.91 9.05 -14.00
C PHE A 96 -7.78 10.49 -13.50
N LYS A 97 -6.90 11.36 -14.04
CA LYS A 97 -7.02 12.82 -13.77
C LYS A 97 -8.39 13.32 -14.20
N VAL A 98 -8.86 12.91 -15.37
CA VAL A 98 -10.19 13.28 -15.85
C VAL A 98 -11.29 12.62 -15.01
N SER A 99 -11.14 11.38 -14.52
CA SER A 99 -12.08 10.78 -13.55
C SER A 99 -12.12 11.56 -12.25
N PHE A 100 -10.97 11.81 -11.60
CA PHE A 100 -10.87 12.58 -10.36
C PHE A 100 -11.38 14.01 -10.52
N GLN A 101 -11.11 14.67 -11.66
CA GLN A 101 -11.64 16.00 -11.95
C GLN A 101 -13.15 15.98 -12.20
N ILE A 102 -13.66 14.98 -12.93
CA ILE A 102 -15.10 14.79 -13.14
C ILE A 102 -15.80 14.40 -11.84
N GLU A 103 -15.16 13.69 -10.93
CA GLU A 103 -15.66 13.35 -9.60
C GLU A 103 -15.65 14.61 -8.72
N HIS A 104 -14.55 15.35 -8.60
CA HIS A 104 -14.52 16.66 -7.93
C HIS A 104 -15.57 17.65 -8.48
N GLU A 105 -15.72 17.77 -9.80
CA GLU A 105 -16.73 18.65 -10.43
C GLU A 105 -18.17 18.13 -10.22
N LYS A 106 -18.37 16.80 -10.19
CA LYS A 106 -19.66 16.20 -9.83
C LYS A 106 -19.97 16.37 -8.35
N ASP A 107 -18.99 16.34 -7.46
CA ASP A 107 -19.21 16.43 -6.01
C ASP A 107 -19.46 17.88 -5.57
N ILE A 108 -18.81 18.84 -6.23
CA ILE A 108 -19.19 20.27 -6.21
C ILE A 108 -20.65 20.48 -6.71
N ALA A 109 -21.18 19.59 -7.56
CA ALA A 109 -22.58 19.61 -7.98
C ALA A 109 -23.53 18.74 -7.10
N ASN A 110 -23.03 17.67 -6.49
CA ASN A 110 -23.76 16.65 -5.73
C ASN A 110 -23.84 16.93 -4.22
N THR A 111 -23.30 18.06 -3.73
CA THR A 111 -23.46 18.60 -2.36
C THR A 111 -24.92 18.91 -1.92
N LYS A 112 -25.88 18.08 -2.33
CA LYS A 112 -27.31 18.11 -1.98
C LYS A 112 -27.93 16.73 -1.65
N ASN A 113 -27.24 15.62 -1.90
CA ASN A 113 -27.62 14.28 -1.41
C ASN A 113 -26.35 13.57 -0.93
N GLY A 114 -26.24 13.33 0.37
CA GLY A 114 -25.00 12.82 0.98
C GLY A 114 -25.01 11.31 1.21
N ASP A 115 -24.27 10.58 0.39
CA ASP A 115 -23.51 9.40 0.81
C ASP A 115 -22.03 9.77 0.78
N ASN A 116 -21.28 9.46 1.84
CA ASN A 116 -20.17 10.32 2.27
C ASN A 116 -18.79 9.70 2.02
N ILE A 117 -18.11 10.10 0.94
CA ILE A 117 -16.67 10.33 1.03
C ILE A 117 -16.51 11.60 1.88
N LYS A 118 -15.70 11.53 2.94
CA LYS A 118 -15.43 12.70 3.81
C LYS A 118 -14.32 13.52 3.16
N ASP A 119 -14.42 14.85 3.15
CA ASP A 119 -13.45 15.74 2.52
C ASP A 119 -12.02 15.50 3.04
N ILE A 120 -11.17 14.83 2.26
CA ILE A 120 -9.77 14.58 2.63
C ILE A 120 -8.97 15.87 2.40
N MET A 121 -8.39 16.41 3.48
CA MET A 121 -7.71 17.72 3.42
C MET A 121 -6.28 17.61 2.90
N PHE A 122 -6.09 17.83 1.61
CA PHE A 122 -4.76 17.93 0.98
C PHE A 122 -4.18 19.35 1.07
N LYS A 123 -2.88 19.45 1.39
CA LYS A 123 -2.04 20.65 1.23
C LYS A 123 -0.92 20.33 0.25
N ALA A 124 -1.01 20.84 -0.97
CA ALA A 124 -0.04 20.60 -2.04
C ALA A 124 0.73 21.87 -2.43
N SER A 125 2.01 21.72 -2.78
CA SER A 125 2.91 22.80 -3.22
C SER A 125 3.05 22.87 -4.75
N LYS A 126 1.91 23.05 -5.44
CA LYS A 126 1.70 22.98 -6.91
C LYS A 126 1.57 21.55 -7.46
N SER A 127 1.10 21.46 -8.70
CA SER A 127 0.60 20.26 -9.36
C SER A 127 1.66 19.53 -10.20
N ASP A 128 2.53 18.78 -9.54
CA ASP A 128 3.43 17.83 -10.21
C ASP A 128 2.76 16.46 -10.38
N VAL A 129 3.17 15.66 -11.37
CA VAL A 129 2.53 14.36 -11.68
C VAL A 129 2.62 13.38 -10.50
N ASN A 130 3.77 13.35 -9.81
CA ASN A 130 4.00 12.45 -8.69
C ASN A 130 3.01 12.70 -7.54
N ILE A 131 2.64 13.96 -7.28
CA ILE A 131 1.71 14.31 -6.20
C ILE A 131 0.36 13.63 -6.41
N ILE A 132 -0.08 13.40 -7.65
CA ILE A 132 -1.35 12.72 -7.95
C ILE A 132 -1.25 11.20 -7.74
N ARG A 133 -0.06 10.61 -7.91
CA ARG A 133 0.21 9.22 -7.49
C ARG A 133 0.15 9.09 -5.96
N ASP A 134 0.73 10.07 -5.27
CA ASP A 134 0.81 10.10 -3.81
C ASP A 134 -0.57 10.44 -3.17
N GLU A 135 -1.36 11.31 -3.80
CA GLU A 135 -2.78 11.56 -3.46
C GLU A 135 -3.62 10.30 -3.63
N LYS A 136 -3.42 9.53 -4.73
CA LYS A 136 -4.07 8.23 -4.90
C LYS A 136 -3.67 7.23 -3.79
N ALA A 137 -2.41 7.16 -3.40
CA ALA A 137 -1.97 6.32 -2.29
C ALA A 137 -2.67 6.68 -0.96
N VAL A 138 -2.90 7.98 -0.71
CA VAL A 138 -3.69 8.45 0.45
C VAL A 138 -5.16 8.02 0.35
N VAL A 139 -5.80 8.17 -0.81
CA VAL A 139 -7.21 7.80 -1.00
C VAL A 139 -7.41 6.27 -0.92
N ASP A 140 -6.51 5.49 -1.50
CA ASP A 140 -6.53 4.02 -1.46
C ASP A 140 -6.30 3.49 -0.03
N ALA A 141 -5.50 4.18 0.79
CA ALA A 141 -5.33 3.87 2.20
C ALA A 141 -6.59 4.27 3.02
N TYR A 142 -7.02 5.53 2.93
CA TYR A 142 -8.13 6.07 3.72
C TYR A 142 -9.47 5.37 3.46
N SER A 143 -9.74 4.99 2.19
CA SER A 143 -10.98 4.30 1.81
C SER A 143 -11.09 2.87 2.35
N GLN A 144 -9.97 2.21 2.65
CA GLN A 144 -9.96 0.89 3.30
C GLN A 144 -10.14 0.96 4.82
N LEU A 145 -9.98 2.15 5.43
CA LEU A 145 -10.20 2.33 6.86
C LEU A 145 -11.70 2.18 7.20
N PRO A 146 -12.05 1.46 8.29
CA PRO A 146 -13.44 1.38 8.76
C PRO A 146 -14.04 2.76 9.06
N ASP A 147 -15.36 2.83 8.90
CA ASP A 147 -16.13 4.08 8.96
C ASP A 147 -16.01 4.84 10.30
N LYS A 148 -15.61 4.15 11.39
CA LYS A 148 -15.25 4.74 12.69
C LYS A 148 -13.88 5.42 12.67
N VAL A 149 -12.86 4.77 12.10
CA VAL A 149 -11.51 5.33 11.94
C VAL A 149 -11.56 6.57 11.06
N GLN A 150 -12.25 6.49 9.91
CA GLN A 150 -12.43 7.66 9.05
C GLN A 150 -13.09 8.86 9.77
N LYS A 151 -13.95 8.63 10.77
CA LYS A 151 -14.53 9.69 11.61
C LYS A 151 -13.51 10.23 12.62
N ALA A 152 -12.66 9.37 13.19
CA ALA A 152 -11.56 9.76 14.08
C ALA A 152 -10.40 10.47 13.36
N MET A 153 -10.31 10.35 12.03
CA MET A 153 -9.29 10.98 11.18
C MET A 153 -9.84 12.09 10.27
N ALA A 154 -11.07 12.58 10.49
CA ALA A 154 -11.72 13.57 9.61
C ALA A 154 -11.11 14.99 9.67
N ASP A 155 -10.32 15.29 10.71
CA ASP A 155 -9.54 16.53 10.85
C ASP A 155 -8.10 16.41 10.31
N VAL A 156 -7.69 15.23 9.84
CA VAL A 156 -6.32 14.97 9.43
C VAL A 156 -6.01 15.66 8.10
N THR A 157 -4.89 16.38 8.06
CA THR A 157 -4.36 17.01 6.86
C THR A 157 -3.21 16.21 6.27
N PHE A 158 -3.22 16.00 4.95
CA PHE A 158 -2.11 15.42 4.19
C PHE A 158 -1.27 16.53 3.55
N ASN A 159 -0.04 16.69 4.02
CA ASN A 159 0.93 17.66 3.51
C ASN A 159 1.83 16.97 2.47
N MET A 160 1.54 17.21 1.19
CA MET A 160 2.07 16.41 0.08
C MET A 160 3.48 16.85 -0.36
N GLY A 161 4.20 15.97 -1.07
CA GLY A 161 5.44 16.30 -1.77
C GLY A 161 6.65 16.52 -0.87
N GLN A 162 6.68 15.93 0.32
CA GLN A 162 7.79 16.02 1.26
C GLN A 162 8.95 15.07 0.85
N ASN A 163 10.09 15.12 1.54
CA ASN A 163 11.22 14.22 1.25
C ASN A 163 11.10 12.86 1.97
N GLY A 164 10.31 12.79 3.04
CA GLY A 164 9.96 11.57 3.76
C GLY A 164 8.56 11.71 4.34
N SER A 165 7.93 10.58 4.68
CA SER A 165 6.65 10.58 5.40
C SER A 165 6.89 10.74 6.90
N SER A 166 5.93 11.36 7.61
CA SER A 166 5.94 11.42 9.08
C SER A 166 4.61 11.94 9.64
N CYS A 167 4.11 11.38 10.74
CA CYS A 167 2.91 11.85 11.41
C CYS A 167 3.19 12.84 12.55
N ASP A 168 2.69 14.07 12.41
CA ASP A 168 2.47 14.99 13.54
C ASP A 168 1.07 14.74 14.13
N VAL A 169 0.99 13.67 14.92
CA VAL A 169 -0.22 13.19 15.61
C VAL A 169 -0.96 14.32 16.34
N LYS A 170 -0.21 15.23 16.98
CA LYS A 170 -0.74 16.34 17.81
C LYS A 170 -1.30 17.49 17.00
N LYS A 171 -0.83 17.70 15.76
CA LYS A 171 -1.43 18.65 14.81
C LYS A 171 -2.45 17.99 13.87
N GLY A 172 -2.55 16.66 13.87
CA GLY A 172 -3.33 15.93 12.86
C GLY A 172 -2.76 16.13 11.46
N VAL A 173 -1.43 16.12 11.29
CA VAL A 173 -0.78 16.34 9.98
C VAL A 173 0.07 15.14 9.62
N ILE A 174 -0.29 14.45 8.54
CA ILE A 174 0.56 13.46 7.88
C ILE A 174 1.38 14.19 6.81
N ASN A 175 2.70 14.19 6.95
CA ASN A 175 3.61 14.52 5.86
C ASN A 175 3.68 13.31 4.92
N VAL A 176 3.57 13.53 3.61
CA VAL A 176 3.61 12.47 2.60
C VAL A 176 4.83 12.66 1.70
N ALA A 177 5.71 11.65 1.65
CA ALA A 177 6.86 11.62 0.76
C ALA A 177 6.47 11.72 -0.73
N LYS A 178 7.34 12.30 -1.55
CA LYS A 178 7.27 12.15 -3.01
C LYS A 178 7.47 10.68 -3.38
N GLY A 179 6.52 10.07 -4.08
CA GLY A 179 6.58 8.64 -4.38
C GLY A 179 6.23 7.77 -3.17
N ALA A 180 5.44 8.26 -2.23
CA ALA A 180 4.87 7.44 -1.16
C ALA A 180 3.96 6.34 -1.73
N GLU A 181 4.03 5.15 -1.15
CA GLU A 181 3.12 4.03 -1.43
C GLU A 181 2.05 3.93 -0.34
N LYS A 182 0.98 3.17 -0.62
CA LYS A 182 -0.13 2.97 0.33
C LYS A 182 0.37 2.52 1.71
N GLU A 183 1.34 1.61 1.73
CA GLU A 183 1.97 1.11 2.97
C GLU A 183 2.62 2.21 3.81
N ASN A 184 3.15 3.27 3.19
CA ASN A 184 3.66 4.40 3.95
C ASN A 184 2.50 5.17 4.61
N ILE A 185 1.36 5.34 3.93
CA ILE A 185 0.21 6.03 4.51
C ILE A 185 -0.46 5.18 5.60
N ASP A 186 -0.55 3.85 5.39
CA ASP A 186 -1.04 2.90 6.40
C ASP A 186 -0.21 3.00 7.70
N HIS A 187 1.12 3.09 7.60
CA HIS A 187 2.01 3.29 8.75
C HIS A 187 1.68 4.57 9.55
N GLU A 188 1.54 5.71 8.87
CA GLU A 188 1.23 6.99 9.52
C GLU A 188 -0.18 7.01 10.16
N PHE A 189 -1.15 6.27 9.58
CA PHE A 189 -2.44 6.03 10.22
C PHE A 189 -2.32 5.21 11.50
N GLY A 190 -1.37 4.27 11.58
CA GLY A 190 -1.12 3.48 12.78
C GLY A 190 -0.74 4.32 14.00
N HIS A 191 0.15 5.31 13.85
CA HIS A 191 0.45 6.29 14.91
C HIS A 191 -0.77 7.12 15.34
N LEU A 192 -1.66 7.47 14.40
CA LEU A 192 -2.90 8.18 14.74
C LEU A 192 -3.89 7.28 15.49
N ILE A 193 -3.96 5.99 15.16
CA ILE A 193 -4.82 5.00 15.84
C ILE A 193 -4.30 4.74 17.26
N GLU A 194 -2.98 4.69 17.46
CA GLU A 194 -2.33 4.57 18.77
C GLU A 194 -2.76 5.68 19.75
N GLU A 195 -2.60 6.96 19.39
CA GLU A 195 -2.97 8.09 20.27
C GLU A 195 -4.49 8.33 20.34
N ARG A 196 -5.23 8.15 19.23
CA ARG A 196 -6.64 8.60 19.13
C ARG A 196 -7.70 7.52 19.40
N MET A 197 -7.34 6.23 19.32
CA MET A 197 -8.34 5.15 19.30
C MET A 197 -8.06 3.97 20.25
N LEU A 198 -6.80 3.69 20.57
CA LEU A 198 -6.42 2.65 21.55
C LEU A 198 -6.45 3.18 23.00
N ASP A 199 -6.69 2.31 23.98
CA ASP A 199 -6.39 2.62 25.39
C ASP A 199 -4.86 2.54 25.56
N PRO A 200 -4.18 3.58 26.09
CA PRO A 200 -2.74 3.55 26.31
C PRO A 200 -2.24 2.34 27.11
N LYS A 201 -3.07 1.70 27.94
CA LYS A 201 -2.71 0.45 28.63
C LYS A 201 -2.61 -0.75 27.69
N VAL A 202 -3.46 -0.82 26.66
CA VAL A 202 -3.41 -1.91 25.66
C VAL A 202 -2.14 -1.76 24.81
N VAL A 203 -1.75 -0.52 24.50
CA VAL A 203 -0.45 -0.20 23.88
C VAL A 203 0.71 -0.60 24.81
N GLU A 204 0.66 -0.20 26.08
CA GLU A 204 1.67 -0.54 27.10
C GLU A 204 1.80 -2.06 27.33
N GLU A 205 0.69 -2.80 27.33
CA GLU A 205 0.65 -4.27 27.42
C GLU A 205 1.22 -4.94 26.17
N TYR A 206 0.96 -4.42 24.97
CA TYR A 206 1.55 -4.93 23.72
C TYR A 206 3.07 -4.71 23.67
N MET A 207 3.54 -3.50 24.01
CA MET A 207 4.97 -3.21 24.06
C MET A 207 5.69 -4.08 25.11
N LYS A 208 5.06 -4.34 26.27
CA LYS A 208 5.56 -5.30 27.27
C LYS A 208 5.57 -6.74 26.77
N TYR A 209 4.56 -7.13 26.00
CA TYR A 209 4.54 -8.43 25.34
C TYR A 209 5.71 -8.58 24.36
N LEU A 210 5.95 -7.60 23.48
CA LEU A 210 7.07 -7.63 22.52
C LEU A 210 8.43 -7.72 23.24
N THR A 211 8.60 -6.98 24.32
CA THR A 211 9.86 -6.90 25.10
C THR A 211 10.07 -8.01 26.13
N GLU A 212 9.11 -8.93 26.29
CA GLU A 212 9.13 -9.93 27.37
C GLU A 212 10.36 -10.85 27.31
N GLY A 213 11.26 -10.69 28.29
CA GLY A 213 12.48 -11.49 28.42
C GLY A 213 13.70 -10.93 27.69
N LEU A 214 13.56 -9.80 26.98
CA LEU A 214 14.65 -9.13 26.26
C LEU A 214 15.44 -8.16 27.16
N SER A 215 16.68 -7.87 26.76
CA SER A 215 17.70 -7.19 27.55
C SER A 215 18.62 -6.30 26.70
N ASP A 216 19.63 -5.68 27.33
CA ASP A 216 20.65 -4.89 26.62
C ASP A 216 21.56 -5.74 25.71
N ALA A 217 21.64 -7.05 25.95
CA ALA A 217 22.35 -7.99 25.09
C ALA A 217 21.67 -8.23 23.73
N ASP A 218 20.37 -7.93 23.64
CA ASP A 218 19.53 -8.14 22.44
C ASP A 218 19.43 -6.88 21.57
N ILE A 219 20.12 -5.80 21.96
CA ILE A 219 20.18 -4.52 21.23
C ILE A 219 21.42 -4.45 20.34
N THR A 220 21.19 -4.22 19.05
CA THR A 220 22.22 -3.90 18.05
C THR A 220 22.26 -2.40 17.77
N SER A 221 23.35 -1.95 17.13
CA SER A 221 23.50 -0.55 16.69
C SER A 221 24.01 -0.47 15.26
N GLU A 222 23.25 0.20 14.40
CA GLU A 222 23.59 0.44 13.00
C GLU A 222 23.92 1.91 12.76
N ILE A 223 24.88 2.20 11.87
CA ILE A 223 25.24 3.58 11.51
C ILE A 223 24.51 3.95 10.22
N TYR A 224 23.47 4.78 10.35
CA TYR A 224 22.77 5.38 9.21
C TYR A 224 23.43 6.70 8.83
N GLU A 225 23.27 7.10 7.56
CA GLU A 225 23.72 8.37 7.00
C GLU A 225 22.48 9.05 6.40
N ASN A 226 22.20 10.30 6.77
CA ASN A 226 21.06 11.05 6.23
C ASN A 226 21.40 11.70 4.88
N ASP A 227 20.40 12.29 4.20
CA ASP A 227 20.56 13.03 2.93
C ASP A 227 21.61 14.16 2.98
N SER A 228 22.05 14.59 4.17
CA SER A 228 23.07 15.63 4.39
C SER A 228 24.46 15.06 4.69
N GLY A 229 24.64 13.73 4.67
CA GLY A 229 25.89 13.05 4.99
C GLY A 229 26.19 12.92 6.49
N GLU A 230 25.24 13.27 7.36
CA GLU A 230 25.40 13.17 8.81
C GLU A 230 25.17 11.72 9.26
N LYS A 231 26.11 11.19 10.04
CA LYS A 231 26.06 9.81 10.55
C LYS A 231 25.51 9.76 11.96
N PHE A 232 24.53 8.90 12.16
CA PHE A 232 23.86 8.69 13.44
C PHE A 232 23.64 7.20 13.70
N ASN A 233 23.59 6.82 14.97
CA ASN A 233 23.27 5.44 15.35
C ASN A 233 21.75 5.27 15.37
N ILE A 234 21.24 4.21 14.74
CA ILE A 234 19.93 3.64 15.07
C ILE A 234 20.19 2.43 15.98
N TYR A 235 19.39 2.29 17.04
CA TYR A 235 19.41 1.13 17.91
C TYR A 235 18.22 0.23 17.58
N ILE A 236 18.47 -1.06 17.38
CA ILE A 236 17.44 -2.05 17.00
C ILE A 236 17.48 -3.17 18.03
N LEU A 237 16.35 -3.36 18.71
CA LEU A 237 16.09 -4.48 19.61
C LEU A 237 15.61 -5.68 18.80
N HIS A 238 16.23 -6.84 19.00
CA HIS A 238 15.88 -8.08 18.33
C HIS A 238 15.10 -9.01 19.25
N GLY A 239 14.16 -9.78 18.70
CA GLY A 239 13.42 -10.80 19.43
C GLY A 239 12.31 -11.44 18.58
N ASP A 240 12.02 -12.72 18.84
CA ASP A 240 11.14 -13.59 18.04
C ASP A 240 9.68 -13.10 17.91
N LYS A 241 9.29 -12.03 18.63
CA LYS A 241 7.95 -11.45 18.64
C LYS A 241 7.79 -10.23 17.74
N PHE A 242 8.88 -9.63 17.23
CA PHE A 242 8.79 -8.44 16.37
C PHE A 242 8.43 -8.84 14.93
N ILE A 243 7.48 -8.10 14.34
CA ILE A 243 7.01 -8.30 12.96
C ILE A 243 8.07 -7.81 11.95
N SER A 244 8.86 -6.80 12.32
CA SER A 244 9.93 -6.22 11.50
C SER A 244 11.04 -5.63 12.36
N GLU A 245 12.26 -5.51 11.82
CA GLU A 245 13.35 -4.75 12.44
C GLU A 245 12.99 -3.27 12.65
N TYR A 246 12.05 -2.74 11.85
CA TYR A 246 11.54 -1.38 12.00
C TYR A 246 10.69 -1.25 13.28
N GLN A 247 9.88 -2.25 13.61
CA GLN A 247 9.10 -2.30 14.86
C GLN A 247 9.99 -2.35 16.10
N GLY A 248 11.18 -2.99 15.99
CA GLY A 248 12.19 -3.07 17.04
C GLY A 248 13.06 -1.81 17.22
N ARG A 249 12.79 -0.71 16.51
CA ARG A 249 13.61 0.53 16.59
C ARG A 249 13.44 1.25 17.92
N LEU A 250 14.57 1.51 18.57
CA LEU A 250 14.67 2.23 19.84
C LEU A 250 15.15 3.67 19.60
N TYR A 251 14.28 4.64 19.90
CA TYR A 251 14.57 6.07 19.75
C TYR A 251 15.41 6.65 20.91
N VAL A 252 16.63 6.14 21.06
CA VAL A 252 17.58 6.50 22.12
C VAL A 252 18.92 7.00 21.60
N SER A 253 19.66 7.74 22.45
CA SER A 253 21.04 8.17 22.13
C SER A 253 22.09 7.10 22.47
N ARG A 254 21.78 6.16 23.37
CA ARG A 254 22.65 5.07 23.83
C ARG A 254 21.82 3.87 24.28
N ILE A 255 22.41 2.67 24.19
CA ILE A 255 21.81 1.42 24.69
C ILE A 255 21.37 1.55 26.16
N SER A 256 22.20 2.16 27.01
CA SER A 256 21.90 2.43 28.43
C SER A 256 20.61 3.20 28.68
N ASP A 257 20.16 3.99 27.71
CA ASP A 257 19.02 4.88 27.88
C ASP A 257 17.71 4.10 27.71
N ALA A 258 17.73 3.03 26.89
CA ALA A 258 16.59 2.12 26.61
C ALA A 258 16.34 1.04 27.67
N VAL A 259 17.13 1.00 28.75
CA VAL A 259 17.13 -0.11 29.72
C VAL A 259 16.79 0.38 31.12
N ASN A 260 15.96 -0.37 31.84
CA ASN A 260 15.54 -0.11 33.21
C ASN A 260 16.60 -0.54 34.25
N PRO A 261 16.52 -0.04 35.50
CA PRO A 261 17.45 -0.43 36.56
C PRO A 261 17.45 -1.92 36.94
N ASP A 262 16.46 -2.69 36.48
CA ASP A 262 16.35 -4.15 36.65
C ASP A 262 16.82 -4.96 35.43
N GLY A 263 17.24 -4.29 34.34
CA GLY A 263 17.67 -4.91 33.09
C GLY A 263 16.57 -5.08 32.03
N SER A 264 15.30 -4.79 32.35
CA SER A 264 14.21 -4.84 31.37
C SER A 264 14.27 -3.69 30.36
N ILE A 265 13.68 -3.87 29.18
CA ILE A 265 13.55 -2.81 28.17
C ILE A 265 12.53 -1.75 28.59
N LYS A 266 12.83 -0.50 28.27
CA LYS A 266 11.90 0.64 28.34
C LYS A 266 11.04 0.72 27.09
N THR A 267 9.76 0.42 27.26
CA THR A 267 8.77 0.41 26.18
C THR A 267 8.52 1.78 25.56
N GLU A 268 8.74 2.88 26.30
CA GLU A 268 8.50 4.25 25.83
C GLU A 268 9.40 4.73 24.67
N PHE A 269 10.37 3.91 24.24
CA PHE A 269 11.24 4.18 23.10
C PHE A 269 10.92 3.36 21.85
N LEU A 270 9.99 2.39 21.93
CA LEU A 270 9.54 1.55 20.80
C LEU A 270 8.38 2.20 20.04
N LEU A 271 8.62 3.41 19.52
CA LEU A 271 7.58 4.27 18.91
C LEU A 271 6.95 3.68 17.64
N GLU A 272 7.51 2.60 17.09
CA GLU A 272 7.01 1.91 15.89
C GLU A 272 6.11 0.72 16.18
N SER A 273 5.84 0.43 17.46
CA SER A 273 5.15 -0.79 17.89
C SER A 273 3.79 -0.96 17.20
N THR A 274 2.94 0.07 17.23
CA THR A 274 1.58 0.02 16.68
C THR A 274 1.50 0.50 15.23
N SER A 275 2.42 1.36 14.76
CA SER A 275 2.48 1.79 13.36
C SER A 275 2.81 0.63 12.42
N GLU A 276 3.82 -0.18 12.73
CA GLU A 276 4.18 -1.37 11.95
C GLU A 276 3.13 -2.48 12.02
N LEU A 277 2.59 -2.73 13.21
CA LEU A 277 1.48 -3.68 13.38
C LEU A 277 0.29 -3.30 12.49
N PHE A 278 -0.09 -2.02 12.47
CA PHE A 278 -1.20 -1.57 11.64
C PHE A 278 -0.88 -1.60 10.14
N ARG A 279 0.33 -1.20 9.73
CA ARG A 279 0.78 -1.33 8.32
C ARG A 279 0.70 -2.77 7.84
N VAL A 280 1.22 -3.72 8.61
CA VAL A 280 1.19 -5.14 8.24
C VAL A 280 -0.24 -5.69 8.28
N TYR A 281 -1.08 -5.24 9.21
CA TYR A 281 -2.51 -5.59 9.22
C TYR A 281 -3.27 -5.10 7.97
N GLN A 282 -2.88 -3.98 7.36
CA GLN A 282 -3.46 -3.53 6.09
C GLN A 282 -2.87 -4.26 4.87
N LYS A 283 -1.59 -4.66 4.93
CA LYS A 283 -0.90 -5.36 3.84
C LYS A 283 -1.24 -6.85 3.76
N ASP A 284 -0.96 -7.59 4.83
CA ASP A 284 -1.13 -9.04 4.92
C ASP A 284 -1.29 -9.48 6.38
N LYS A 285 -2.54 -9.74 6.76
CA LYS A 285 -2.91 -10.19 8.11
C LYS A 285 -2.43 -11.62 8.41
N THR A 286 -2.05 -12.42 7.42
CA THR A 286 -1.67 -13.82 7.62
C THR A 286 -0.30 -13.97 8.29
N ILE A 287 0.51 -12.90 8.29
CA ILE A 287 1.79 -12.79 8.99
C ILE A 287 1.59 -12.58 10.51
N LEU A 288 0.46 -12.00 10.92
CA LEU A 288 0.20 -11.59 12.30
C LEU A 288 -0.34 -12.72 13.18
N SER A 289 -0.01 -12.69 14.48
CA SER A 289 -0.61 -13.59 15.45
C SER A 289 -2.09 -13.27 15.72
N THR A 290 -2.85 -14.25 16.22
CA THR A 290 -4.26 -14.04 16.62
C THR A 290 -4.43 -12.98 17.71
N TYR A 291 -3.39 -12.77 18.54
CA TYR A 291 -3.37 -11.71 19.56
C TYR A 291 -3.28 -10.33 18.92
N GLU A 292 -2.37 -10.16 17.96
CA GLU A 292 -2.14 -8.91 17.23
C GLU A 292 -3.31 -8.51 16.33
N ILE A 293 -3.88 -9.49 15.60
CA ILE A 293 -5.13 -9.31 14.86
C ILE A 293 -6.24 -8.85 15.81
N GLY A 294 -6.36 -9.48 16.99
CA GLY A 294 -7.34 -9.11 18.01
C GLY A 294 -7.18 -7.68 18.52
N LEU A 295 -5.94 -7.25 18.78
CA LEU A 295 -5.62 -5.90 19.26
C LEU A 295 -5.96 -4.83 18.23
N VAL A 296 -5.58 -5.03 16.96
CA VAL A 296 -5.99 -4.10 15.89
C VAL A 296 -7.50 -4.13 15.70
N GLU A 297 -8.13 -5.29 15.66
CA GLU A 297 -9.59 -5.36 15.52
C GLU A 297 -10.34 -4.77 16.73
N GLU A 298 -9.76 -4.66 17.91
CA GLU A 298 -10.37 -3.95 19.05
C GLU A 298 -10.38 -2.43 18.84
N SER A 299 -9.32 -1.84 18.29
CA SER A 299 -9.29 -0.40 17.96
C SER A 299 -10.24 -0.02 16.80
N LEU A 300 -10.56 -0.97 15.92
CA LEU A 300 -11.39 -0.76 14.73
C LEU A 300 -12.91 -0.87 14.98
N LYS A 301 -13.33 -1.47 16.09
CA LYS A 301 -14.73 -1.56 16.58
C LYS A 301 -15.09 -0.30 17.34
#